data_AF-A0A933ZRV1-F1
#
_entry.id   AF-A0A933ZRV1-F1
#
_cell.length_a   1.000
_cell.length_b   1.000
_cell.length_c   1.000
_cell.angle_alpha   90.00
_cell.angle_beta   90.00
_cell.angle_gamma   90.00
#
_symmetry.space_group_name_H-M   'P 1'
#
loop_
_entity.id
_entity.type
_entity.pdbx_description
1 polymer ?
#
loop_
_entity_poly.entity_id
_entity_poly.type
_entity_poly.pdbx_seq_one_letter_code
_entity_poly.pdbx_strand_id
1 'polypeptide(L)'
;VYVLGNHDRELHFPKVQRVLEDALEARGAPKGALRIEPWFFYAPGEIYAEHGQQYDHYGSFRYLLWPVVRQGGEDAIAVSMGNLSNRLLMSRMGYFNPHASDYILNVFAYVAHWLRCYAFTRRSLALNWFLGSLLVIFQMLRTRRLLRRAPPQHVERLAQVARQKGLKPAAVRALARLQSKPITGRLYRLVRELWIDRALIAAVMTMTTLGLWLSSAPTWAKVLVPLSTFPLLYFIYEALVEGETIFTIETTIPRLARTISRVLPARVVTFGHTHKPRQIPLSRDAVFVDTGTWAPVTRPRRRDRLAPGSRTWLEVAFQEGLPPRVTLGSCMPSGG
;
A
#
# COMPACT_ATOMS: atom_id res chain seq x y z
N VAL A 1 -10.36 -1.12 21.55
CA VAL A 1 -10.74 -1.74 20.26
C VAL A 1 -9.58 -1.56 19.29
N TYR A 2 -9.25 -2.59 18.51
CA TYR A 2 -8.21 -2.55 17.48
C TYR A 2 -8.81 -2.97 16.13
N VAL A 3 -8.77 -2.10 15.14
CA VAL A 3 -9.30 -2.37 13.79
C VAL A 3 -8.18 -2.94 12.94
N LEU A 4 -8.45 -4.04 12.22
CA LEU A 4 -7.44 -4.65 11.34
C LEU A 4 -7.19 -3.78 10.11
N GLY A 5 -5.91 -3.51 9.84
CA GLY A 5 -5.38 -2.74 8.72
C GLY A 5 -5.09 -3.57 7.47
N ASN A 6 -4.06 -3.20 6.73
CA ASN A 6 -3.59 -3.92 5.54
C ASN A 6 -2.14 -4.44 5.68
N HIS A 7 -1.54 -4.33 6.87
CA HIS A 7 -0.13 -4.69 7.16
C HIS A 7 0.02 -5.62 8.39
N ASP A 8 -1.11 -6.01 8.96
CA ASP A 8 -1.34 -6.62 10.27
C ASP A 8 -2.40 -7.74 10.19
N ARG A 9 -2.75 -8.16 8.96
CA ARG A 9 -3.82 -9.15 8.68
C ARG A 9 -3.55 -10.52 9.29
N GLU A 10 -2.32 -10.78 9.70
CA GLU A 10 -1.92 -11.89 10.57
C GLU A 10 -2.75 -11.95 11.89
N LEU A 11 -3.25 -10.82 12.41
CA LEU A 11 -4.22 -10.77 13.52
C LEU A 11 -5.62 -11.30 13.16
N HIS A 12 -5.84 -11.79 11.93
CA HIS A 12 -6.99 -12.63 11.62
C HIS A 12 -6.94 -13.99 12.34
N PHE A 13 -5.75 -14.48 12.70
CA PHE A 13 -5.59 -15.79 13.33
C PHE A 13 -5.75 -15.73 14.86
N PRO A 14 -6.64 -16.52 15.49
CA PRO A 14 -6.80 -16.56 16.95
C PRO A 14 -5.59 -17.05 17.75
N LYS A 15 -4.52 -17.53 17.10
CA LYS A 15 -3.21 -17.76 17.73
C LYS A 15 -2.41 -16.45 17.87
N VAL A 16 -2.46 -15.57 16.88
CA VAL A 16 -1.75 -14.28 16.87
C VAL A 16 -2.47 -13.26 17.75
N GLN A 17 -3.81 -13.30 17.79
CA GLN A 17 -4.61 -12.49 18.73
C GLN A 17 -4.21 -12.78 20.18
N ARG A 18 -4.17 -14.05 20.59
CA ARG A 18 -3.74 -14.44 21.94
C ARG A 18 -2.33 -13.98 22.29
N VAL A 19 -1.35 -14.14 21.39
CA VAL A 19 0.01 -13.62 21.63
C VAL A 19 0.04 -12.10 21.87
N LEU A 20 -0.88 -11.34 21.27
CA LEU A 20 -1.04 -9.90 21.55
C LEU A 20 -1.80 -9.65 22.87
N GLU A 21 -2.81 -10.45 23.20
CA GLU A 21 -3.54 -10.39 24.47
C GLU A 21 -2.63 -10.71 25.66
N ASP A 22 -1.90 -11.83 25.61
CA ASP A 22 -0.89 -12.25 26.59
C ASP A 22 0.17 -11.14 26.80
N ALA A 23 0.64 -10.51 25.71
CA ALA A 23 1.61 -9.43 25.75
C ALA A 23 1.05 -8.08 26.26
N LEU A 24 -0.28 -7.92 26.32
CA LEU A 24 -0.97 -6.78 26.93
C LEU A 24 -1.28 -7.06 28.41
N GLU A 25 -1.75 -8.27 28.76
CA GLU A 25 -1.95 -8.70 30.15
C GLU A 25 -0.62 -8.65 30.92
N ALA A 26 0.49 -9.12 30.33
CA ALA A 26 1.84 -8.97 30.89
C ALA A 26 2.36 -7.52 30.99
N ARG A 27 1.58 -6.53 30.54
CA ARG A 27 1.83 -5.08 30.71
C ARG A 27 0.78 -4.39 31.58
N GLY A 28 -0.04 -5.18 32.30
CA GLY A 28 -1.08 -4.66 33.21
C GLY A 28 -2.39 -4.27 32.53
N ALA A 29 -2.60 -4.61 31.25
CA ALA A 29 -3.91 -4.43 30.63
C ALA A 29 -4.92 -5.44 31.20
N PRO A 30 -6.18 -5.04 31.49
CA PRO A 30 -7.20 -5.99 31.92
C PRO A 30 -7.48 -7.09 30.89
N LYS A 31 -7.74 -8.31 31.38
CA LYS A 31 -8.15 -9.44 30.55
C LYS A 31 -9.38 -9.09 29.72
N GLY A 32 -9.30 -9.30 28.40
CA GLY A 32 -10.37 -8.95 27.47
C GLY A 32 -10.47 -7.46 27.08
N ALA A 33 -9.53 -6.59 27.48
CA ALA A 33 -9.50 -5.20 27.02
C ALA A 33 -9.29 -5.03 25.50
N LEU A 34 -8.77 -6.07 24.83
CA LEU A 34 -8.62 -6.10 23.38
C LEU A 34 -9.88 -6.63 22.69
N ARG A 35 -10.53 -5.79 21.88
CA ARG A 35 -11.54 -6.21 20.90
C ARG A 35 -11.01 -6.01 19.49
N ILE A 36 -10.79 -7.09 18.75
CA ILE A 36 -10.40 -7.05 17.34
C ILE A 36 -11.62 -6.79 16.45
N GLU A 37 -11.51 -5.84 15.53
CA GLU A 37 -12.52 -5.51 14.52
C GLU A 37 -11.98 -5.83 13.11
N PRO A 38 -12.58 -6.76 12.35
CA PRO A 38 -11.97 -7.28 11.11
C PRO A 38 -12.01 -6.31 9.92
N TRP A 39 -12.67 -5.15 10.04
CA TRP A 39 -12.82 -4.16 8.96
C TRP A 39 -12.94 -2.72 9.48
N PHE A 40 -14.02 -2.37 10.18
CA PHE A 40 -14.23 -0.99 10.66
C PHE A 40 -14.86 -0.94 12.06
N PHE A 41 -14.50 0.09 12.81
CA PHE A 41 -15.25 0.56 13.97
C PHE A 41 -16.26 1.63 13.53
N TYR A 42 -17.43 1.66 14.15
CA TYR A 42 -18.47 2.64 13.86
C TYR A 42 -19.29 2.90 15.13
N ALA A 43 -19.42 4.17 15.49
CA ALA A 43 -20.36 4.68 16.48
C ALA A 43 -21.44 5.51 15.73
N PRO A 44 -22.73 5.13 15.77
CA PRO A 44 -23.78 5.78 14.98
C PRO A 44 -23.89 7.28 15.26
N GLY A 45 -23.88 8.11 14.22
CA GLY A 45 -23.96 9.57 14.35
C GLY A 45 -22.66 10.25 14.81
N GLU A 46 -21.63 9.48 15.17
CA GLU A 46 -20.37 9.98 15.73
C GLU A 46 -19.20 9.76 14.76
N ILE A 47 -18.62 8.55 14.77
CA ILE A 47 -17.36 8.25 14.10
C ILE A 47 -17.39 6.94 13.31
N TYR A 48 -16.83 6.96 12.11
CA TYR A 48 -16.45 5.79 11.33
C TYR A 48 -14.91 5.71 11.26
N ALA A 49 -14.35 4.56 11.63
CA ALA A 49 -12.90 4.37 11.67
C ALA A 49 -12.46 3.06 11.00
N GLU A 50 -11.66 3.16 9.95
CA GLU A 50 -10.92 2.03 9.35
C GLU A 50 -9.43 2.17 9.66
N HIS A 51 -8.79 1.05 10.01
CA HIS A 51 -7.35 0.94 9.90
C HIS A 51 -7.03 0.34 8.52
N GLY A 52 -5.92 0.78 7.93
CA GLY A 52 -5.43 0.30 6.63
C GLY A 52 -6.35 0.59 5.44
N GLN A 53 -5.77 0.74 4.25
CA GLN A 53 -6.54 1.21 3.11
C GLN A 53 -6.98 0.07 2.18
N GLN A 54 -8.29 -0.04 1.95
CA GLN A 54 -8.87 -0.97 0.95
C GLN A 54 -9.22 -0.30 -0.38
N TYR A 55 -8.94 0.99 -0.50
CA TYR A 55 -9.26 1.84 -1.66
C TYR A 55 -8.15 1.85 -2.72
N ASP A 56 -6.97 1.32 -2.42
CA ASP A 56 -5.85 1.16 -3.36
C ASP A 56 -5.72 -0.29 -3.87
N HIS A 57 -5.29 -0.49 -5.12
CA HIS A 57 -5.11 -1.81 -5.73
C HIS A 57 -3.80 -2.54 -5.38
N TYR A 58 -2.80 -1.90 -4.77
CA TYR A 58 -1.58 -2.58 -4.29
C TYR A 58 -1.74 -3.12 -2.86
N GLY A 59 -2.43 -2.38 -1.99
CA GLY A 59 -2.65 -2.69 -0.57
C GLY A 59 -3.91 -3.49 -0.24
N SER A 60 -4.95 -3.44 -1.09
CA SER A 60 -6.25 -4.08 -0.85
C SER A 60 -6.21 -5.62 -0.80
N PHE A 61 -7.19 -6.19 -0.09
CA PHE A 61 -7.44 -7.63 0.00
C PHE A 61 -8.74 -7.99 -0.73
N ARG A 62 -8.70 -9.02 -1.58
CA ARG A 62 -9.85 -9.43 -2.42
C ARG A 62 -11.09 -9.81 -1.59
N TYR A 63 -10.89 -10.35 -0.39
CA TYR A 63 -11.95 -10.71 0.54
C TYR A 63 -11.53 -10.25 1.94
N LEU A 64 -11.79 -8.99 2.27
CA LEU A 64 -11.29 -8.35 3.49
C LEU A 64 -11.55 -9.13 4.80
N LEU A 65 -12.77 -9.66 4.93
CA LEU A 65 -13.24 -10.42 6.09
C LEU A 65 -12.77 -11.89 6.11
N TRP A 66 -12.05 -12.33 5.08
CA TRP A 66 -11.46 -13.66 4.98
C TRP A 66 -10.14 -13.60 4.17
N PRO A 67 -9.09 -12.98 4.72
CA PRO A 67 -7.87 -12.63 4.00
C PRO A 67 -6.90 -13.82 3.84
N VAL A 68 -7.39 -15.06 3.73
CA VAL A 68 -6.58 -16.29 3.75
C VAL A 68 -6.79 -17.18 2.53
N VAL A 69 -5.80 -18.03 2.26
CA VAL A 69 -5.80 -19.12 1.28
C VAL A 69 -5.29 -20.41 1.92
N ARG A 70 -5.93 -21.54 1.58
CA ARG A 70 -5.46 -22.87 1.97
C ARG A 70 -4.20 -23.23 1.17
N GLN A 71 -3.08 -23.46 1.84
CA GLN A 71 -1.80 -23.83 1.24
C GLN A 71 -1.11 -24.92 2.09
N GLY A 72 -0.78 -26.06 1.48
CA GLY A 72 0.01 -27.11 2.15
C GLY A 72 -0.68 -27.82 3.31
N GLY A 73 -1.99 -27.63 3.51
CA GLY A 73 -2.70 -28.11 4.70
C GLY A 73 -2.87 -27.06 5.80
N GLU A 74 -2.40 -25.83 5.59
CA GLU A 74 -2.55 -24.70 6.52
C GLU A 74 -3.24 -23.51 5.85
N ASP A 75 -3.70 -22.55 6.66
CA ASP A 75 -4.29 -21.29 6.20
C ASP A 75 -3.23 -20.18 6.25
N ALA A 76 -2.87 -19.65 5.09
CA ALA A 76 -1.88 -18.57 4.95
C ALA A 76 -2.56 -17.28 4.50
N ILE A 77 -2.03 -16.12 4.92
CA ILE A 77 -2.54 -14.81 4.46
C ILE A 77 -2.43 -14.71 2.93
N ALA A 78 -3.50 -14.28 2.27
CA ALA A 78 -3.55 -13.93 0.85
C ALA A 78 -2.87 -12.57 0.61
N VAL A 79 -1.55 -12.53 0.85
CA VAL A 79 -0.74 -11.31 0.94
C VAL A 79 -0.94 -10.40 -0.28
N SER A 80 -1.19 -9.11 -0.03
CA SER A 80 -1.35 -8.06 -1.05
C SER A 80 -0.03 -7.74 -1.78
N MET A 81 -0.13 -7.12 -2.96
CA MET A 81 1.03 -6.86 -3.83
C MET A 81 2.09 -6.00 -3.14
N GLY A 82 1.68 -4.94 -2.44
CA GLY A 82 2.61 -4.07 -1.71
C GLY A 82 3.39 -4.84 -0.63
N ASN A 83 2.70 -5.69 0.15
CA ASN A 83 3.35 -6.50 1.17
C ASN A 83 4.29 -7.58 0.60
N LEU A 84 3.96 -8.17 -0.56
CA LEU A 84 4.86 -9.08 -1.27
C LEU A 84 6.08 -8.35 -1.83
N SER A 85 5.89 -7.17 -2.42
CA SER A 85 6.99 -6.33 -2.93
C SER A 85 7.90 -5.87 -1.79
N ASN A 86 7.37 -5.50 -0.64
CA ASN A 86 8.16 -5.20 0.55
C ASN A 86 9.03 -6.42 0.96
N ARG A 87 8.41 -7.59 1.14
CA ARG A 87 9.08 -8.82 1.61
C ARG A 87 10.08 -9.41 0.60
N LEU A 88 9.83 -9.29 -0.71
CA LEU A 88 10.61 -9.97 -1.76
C LEU A 88 11.59 -9.05 -2.51
N LEU A 89 11.30 -7.74 -2.59
CA LEU A 89 12.12 -6.73 -3.26
C LEU A 89 12.78 -5.78 -2.25
N MET A 90 11.99 -4.98 -1.52
CA MET A 90 12.55 -3.89 -0.70
C MET A 90 13.45 -4.40 0.42
N SER A 91 13.07 -5.48 1.12
CA SER A 91 13.93 -6.12 2.13
C SER A 91 15.24 -6.70 1.54
N ARG A 92 15.34 -6.90 0.22
CA ARG A 92 16.59 -7.29 -0.48
C ARG A 92 17.39 -6.11 -1.01
N MET A 93 16.82 -4.90 -1.06
CA MET A 93 17.53 -3.67 -1.45
C MET A 93 18.33 -3.02 -0.31
N GLY A 94 18.47 -3.70 0.85
CA GLY A 94 19.10 -3.22 2.08
C GLY A 94 20.59 -2.87 2.04
N TYR A 95 21.18 -2.68 0.85
CA TYR A 95 22.53 -2.16 0.64
C TYR A 95 22.55 -0.64 0.39
N PHE A 96 21.41 -0.01 0.13
CA PHE A 96 21.30 1.45 0.14
C PHE A 96 21.33 1.97 1.58
N ASN A 97 22.44 2.58 1.98
CA ASN A 97 22.49 3.48 3.13
C ASN A 97 22.51 4.94 2.61
N PRO A 98 21.34 5.59 2.40
CA PRO A 98 21.26 6.98 1.92
C PRO A 98 21.69 8.03 2.97
N HIS A 99 22.62 7.67 3.85
CA HIS A 99 23.19 8.52 4.89
C HIS A 99 24.71 8.30 5.08
N ALA A 100 25.36 7.46 4.26
CA ALA A 100 26.77 7.65 3.98
C ALA A 100 26.89 8.97 3.20
N SER A 101 27.74 9.90 3.66
CA SER A 101 28.01 11.20 3.01
C SER A 101 28.43 11.05 1.54
N ASP A 102 29.11 9.94 1.27
CA ASP A 102 29.82 9.62 0.04
C ASP A 102 28.86 9.23 -1.11
N TYR A 103 27.55 9.21 -0.84
CA TYR A 103 26.50 8.83 -1.80
C TYR A 103 26.03 9.99 -2.70
N ILE A 104 26.57 11.20 -2.56
CA ILE A 104 26.37 12.32 -3.50
C ILE A 104 27.31 12.12 -4.72
N LEU A 105 27.13 10.99 -5.41
CA LEU A 105 27.83 10.68 -6.65
C LEU A 105 27.08 11.32 -7.83
N ASN A 106 27.83 11.90 -8.78
CA ASN A 106 27.25 12.24 -10.09
C ASN A 106 26.83 10.97 -10.84
N VAL A 107 26.00 11.10 -11.87
CA VAL A 107 25.40 9.95 -12.59
C VAL A 107 26.46 8.95 -13.08
N PHE A 108 27.59 9.42 -13.62
CA PHE A 108 28.66 8.55 -14.10
C PHE A 108 29.39 7.82 -12.97
N ALA A 109 29.71 8.53 -11.87
CA ALA A 109 30.31 7.93 -10.69
C ALA A 109 29.36 6.91 -10.02
N TYR A 110 28.05 7.17 -10.01
CA TYR A 110 27.05 6.22 -9.53
C TYR A 110 26.98 4.98 -10.43
N VAL A 111 26.96 5.12 -11.76
CA VAL A 111 26.96 4.00 -12.71
C VAL A 111 28.25 3.16 -12.59
N ALA A 112 29.42 3.80 -12.49
CA ALA A 112 30.70 3.10 -12.29
C ALA A 112 30.74 2.34 -10.94
N HIS A 113 30.25 2.96 -9.86
CA HIS A 113 30.09 2.31 -8.57
C HIS A 113 29.09 1.14 -8.63
N TRP A 114 27.98 1.31 -9.35
CA TRP A 114 26.96 0.27 -9.55
C TRP A 114 27.53 -0.94 -10.31
N LEU A 115 28.23 -0.70 -11.42
CA LEU A 115 28.91 -1.74 -12.20
C LEU A 115 29.93 -2.52 -11.37
N ARG A 116 30.80 -1.80 -10.64
CA ARG A 116 31.88 -2.39 -9.84
C ARG A 116 31.38 -3.19 -8.62
N CYS A 117 30.39 -2.68 -7.91
CA CYS A 117 30.00 -3.22 -6.59
C CYS A 117 28.74 -4.11 -6.65
N TYR A 118 27.87 -3.95 -7.65
CA TYR A 118 26.57 -4.62 -7.69
C TYR A 118 26.38 -5.45 -8.96
N ALA A 119 26.47 -4.86 -10.15
CA ALA A 119 25.96 -5.44 -11.41
C ALA A 119 26.26 -6.94 -11.61
N PHE A 120 27.53 -7.33 -11.45
CA PHE A 120 28.03 -8.69 -11.67
C PHE A 120 28.32 -9.48 -10.38
N THR A 121 27.94 -8.98 -9.20
CA THR A 121 28.20 -9.64 -7.92
C THR A 121 26.96 -10.44 -7.45
N ARG A 122 27.15 -11.32 -6.45
CA ARG A 122 26.02 -11.97 -5.73
C ARG A 122 25.08 -10.97 -5.03
N ARG A 123 25.40 -9.67 -5.04
CA ARG A 123 24.59 -8.55 -4.50
C ARG A 123 23.93 -7.70 -5.59
N SER A 124 23.89 -8.18 -6.84
CA SER A 124 23.32 -7.46 -7.98
C SER A 124 21.88 -7.02 -7.74
N LEU A 125 21.67 -5.70 -7.73
CA LEU A 125 20.35 -5.10 -7.53
C LEU A 125 19.39 -5.45 -8.68
N ALA A 126 19.89 -5.49 -9.91
CA ALA A 126 19.09 -5.88 -11.08
C ALA A 126 18.65 -7.35 -11.00
N LEU A 127 19.55 -8.28 -10.66
CA LEU A 127 19.17 -9.70 -10.53
C LEU A 127 18.20 -9.93 -9.37
N ASN A 128 18.42 -9.28 -8.23
CA ASN A 128 17.51 -9.35 -7.08
C ASN A 128 16.13 -8.72 -7.37
N TRP A 129 16.08 -7.60 -8.09
CA TRP A 129 14.84 -6.99 -8.56
C TRP A 129 14.11 -7.91 -9.55
N PHE A 130 14.81 -8.48 -10.53
CA PHE A 130 14.19 -9.33 -11.55
C PHE A 130 13.62 -10.62 -10.95
N LEU A 131 14.43 -11.37 -10.19
CA LEU A 131 13.99 -12.60 -9.52
C LEU A 131 12.92 -12.32 -8.47
N GLY A 132 13.05 -11.23 -7.70
CA GLY A 132 12.03 -10.80 -6.74
C GLY A 132 10.70 -10.48 -7.42
N SER A 133 10.73 -9.81 -8.58
CA SER A 133 9.52 -9.43 -9.34
C SER A 133 8.84 -10.65 -9.96
N LEU A 134 9.60 -11.60 -10.51
CA LEU A 134 9.07 -12.90 -10.94
C LEU A 134 8.44 -13.67 -9.79
N LEU A 135 9.04 -13.67 -8.59
CA LEU A 135 8.47 -14.29 -7.40
C LEU A 135 7.19 -13.59 -6.92
N VAL A 136 7.12 -12.25 -6.96
CA VAL A 136 5.89 -11.49 -6.68
C VAL A 136 4.78 -11.88 -7.66
N ILE A 137 5.06 -11.91 -8.96
CA ILE A 137 4.09 -12.31 -10.00
C ILE A 137 3.62 -13.76 -9.77
N PHE A 138 4.55 -14.70 -9.56
CA PHE A 138 4.23 -16.10 -9.32
C PHE A 138 3.35 -16.29 -8.08
N GLN A 139 3.70 -15.67 -6.95
CA GLN A 139 2.90 -15.75 -5.72
C GLN A 139 1.52 -15.09 -5.89
N MET A 140 1.43 -13.95 -6.58
CA MET A 140 0.16 -13.28 -6.87
C MET A 140 -0.76 -14.14 -7.76
N LEU A 141 -0.21 -14.80 -8.79
CA LEU A 141 -0.95 -15.72 -9.66
C LEU A 141 -1.36 -17.00 -8.91
N ARG A 142 -0.49 -17.56 -8.05
CA ARG A 142 -0.80 -18.70 -7.17
C ARG A 142 -1.95 -18.38 -6.22
N THR A 143 -1.87 -17.26 -5.50
CA THR A 143 -2.95 -16.79 -4.60
C THR A 143 -4.25 -16.53 -5.36
N ARG A 144 -4.19 -15.91 -6.56
CA ARG A 144 -5.36 -15.75 -7.46
C ARG A 144 -5.96 -17.09 -7.89
N ARG A 145 -5.16 -18.14 -8.10
CA ARG A 145 -5.63 -19.51 -8.44
C ARG A 145 -6.31 -20.18 -7.24
N LEU A 146 -5.76 -20.03 -6.03
CA LEU A 146 -6.33 -20.58 -4.80
C LEU A 146 -7.67 -19.90 -4.46
N LEU A 147 -7.73 -18.56 -4.47
CA LEU A 147 -8.95 -17.75 -4.25
C LEU A 147 -10.03 -17.90 -5.33
N ARG A 148 -9.73 -18.57 -6.45
CA ARG A 148 -10.69 -18.97 -7.49
C ARG A 148 -11.18 -20.41 -7.30
N ARG A 149 -10.38 -21.31 -6.71
CA ARG A 149 -10.75 -22.70 -6.42
C ARG A 149 -11.63 -22.80 -5.18
N ALA A 150 -11.32 -22.03 -4.14
CA ALA A 150 -12.10 -21.95 -2.91
C ALA A 150 -12.44 -20.47 -2.63
N PRO A 151 -13.44 -19.89 -3.29
CA PRO A 151 -13.94 -18.57 -2.94
C PRO A 151 -14.64 -18.63 -1.56
N PRO A 152 -14.29 -17.78 -0.59
CA PRO A 152 -14.98 -17.73 0.69
C PRO A 152 -16.40 -17.15 0.54
N GLN A 153 -17.25 -17.44 1.53
CA GLN A 153 -18.64 -16.98 1.63
C GLN A 153 -18.75 -15.47 1.92
N HIS A 154 -18.25 -14.65 1.00
CA HIS A 154 -18.08 -13.20 1.19
C HIS A 154 -19.41 -12.48 1.45
N VAL A 155 -20.49 -12.87 0.77
CA VAL A 155 -21.83 -12.28 0.97
C VAL A 155 -22.36 -12.56 2.38
N GLU A 156 -22.14 -13.77 2.90
CA GLU A 156 -22.56 -14.17 4.25
C GLU A 156 -21.72 -13.46 5.32
N ARG A 157 -20.41 -13.29 5.09
CA ARG A 157 -19.53 -12.49 5.99
C ARG A 157 -19.95 -11.02 6.03
N LEU A 158 -20.34 -10.42 4.91
CA LEU A 158 -20.91 -9.06 4.88
C LEU A 158 -22.24 -9.00 5.64
N ALA A 159 -23.09 -10.02 5.52
CA ALA A 159 -24.34 -10.12 6.28
C ALA A 159 -24.09 -10.36 7.79
N GLN A 160 -23.04 -11.08 8.16
CA GLN A 160 -22.60 -11.26 9.54
C GLN A 160 -22.18 -9.92 10.17
N VAL A 161 -21.33 -9.13 9.48
CA VAL A 161 -20.94 -7.78 9.93
C VAL A 161 -22.15 -6.85 10.05
N ALA A 162 -23.10 -6.94 9.11
CA ALA A 162 -24.35 -6.18 9.18
C ALA A 162 -25.15 -6.51 10.44
N ARG A 163 -25.38 -7.80 10.74
CA ARG A 163 -26.06 -8.23 11.98
C ARG A 163 -25.30 -7.80 13.24
N GLN A 164 -23.99 -8.03 13.29
CA GLN A 164 -23.14 -7.74 14.46
C GLN A 164 -23.07 -6.24 14.82
N LYS A 165 -23.30 -5.33 13.86
CA LYS A 165 -23.27 -3.89 14.08
C LYS A 165 -24.66 -3.23 14.01
N GLY A 166 -25.75 -4.00 13.94
CA GLY A 166 -27.12 -3.47 13.80
C GLY A 166 -27.39 -2.72 12.49
N LEU A 167 -26.59 -2.96 11.45
CA LEU A 167 -26.61 -2.19 10.20
C LEU A 167 -27.49 -2.83 9.12
N LYS A 168 -28.13 -1.99 8.31
CA LYS A 168 -28.82 -2.43 7.09
C LYS A 168 -27.83 -3.15 6.15
N PRO A 169 -28.06 -4.40 5.71
CA PRO A 169 -27.13 -5.13 4.84
C PRO A 169 -26.81 -4.42 3.51
N ALA A 170 -27.71 -3.54 3.04
CA ALA A 170 -27.46 -2.68 1.89
C ALA A 170 -26.32 -1.67 2.13
N ALA A 171 -26.22 -1.06 3.31
CA ALA A 171 -25.17 -0.11 3.65
C ALA A 171 -23.79 -0.79 3.73
N VAL A 172 -23.71 -1.95 4.40
CA VAL A 172 -22.47 -2.74 4.47
C VAL A 172 -22.03 -3.22 3.08
N ARG A 173 -22.97 -3.60 2.20
CA ARG A 173 -22.67 -3.89 0.78
C ARG A 173 -22.27 -2.66 -0.03
N ALA A 174 -22.76 -1.46 0.30
CA ALA A 174 -22.37 -0.22 -0.36
C ALA A 174 -20.93 0.19 0.02
N LEU A 175 -20.56 0.11 1.30
CA LEU A 175 -19.16 0.29 1.74
C LEU A 175 -18.22 -0.72 1.07
N ALA A 176 -18.61 -2.00 0.99
CA ALA A 176 -17.81 -3.04 0.33
C ALA A 176 -17.61 -2.78 -1.18
N ARG A 177 -18.50 -2.02 -1.84
CA ARG A 177 -18.34 -1.61 -3.25
C ARG A 177 -17.36 -0.44 -3.45
N LEU A 178 -17.01 0.29 -2.40
CA LEU A 178 -15.97 1.34 -2.46
C LEU A 178 -14.56 0.74 -2.52
N GLN A 179 -14.40 -0.51 -2.05
CA GLN A 179 -13.10 -1.19 -2.00
C GLN A 179 -12.56 -1.48 -3.41
N SER A 180 -11.28 -1.17 -3.62
CA SER A 180 -10.57 -1.46 -4.87
C SER A 180 -10.32 -2.95 -5.03
N LYS A 181 -10.37 -3.42 -6.29
CA LYS A 181 -10.03 -4.80 -6.63
C LYS A 181 -8.50 -4.92 -6.72
N PRO A 182 -7.84 -5.85 -6.01
CA PRO A 182 -6.39 -5.93 -6.00
C PRO A 182 -5.79 -6.15 -7.39
N ILE A 183 -4.63 -5.53 -7.65
CA ILE A 183 -3.93 -5.47 -8.95
C ILE A 183 -3.73 -6.84 -9.62
N THR A 184 -3.73 -7.93 -8.83
CA THR A 184 -3.84 -9.34 -9.26
C THR A 184 -4.85 -9.60 -10.40
N GLY A 185 -5.91 -8.79 -10.53
CA GLY A 185 -6.87 -8.88 -11.63
C GLY A 185 -6.28 -8.55 -13.01
N ARG A 186 -5.35 -7.59 -13.06
CA ARG A 186 -4.80 -6.94 -14.25
C ARG A 186 -3.29 -7.23 -14.37
N LEU A 187 -2.92 -8.41 -14.90
CA LEU A 187 -1.52 -8.86 -14.98
C LEU A 187 -0.59 -7.82 -15.64
N TYR A 188 -1.06 -7.15 -16.70
CA TYR A 188 -0.31 -6.09 -17.37
C TYR A 188 0.09 -4.93 -16.43
N ARG A 189 -0.82 -4.46 -15.56
CA ARG A 189 -0.47 -3.44 -14.56
C ARG A 189 0.56 -3.95 -13.54
N LEU A 190 0.55 -5.23 -13.20
CA LEU A 190 1.56 -5.82 -12.31
C LEU A 190 2.95 -5.85 -12.97
N VAL A 191 3.03 -6.12 -14.28
CA VAL A 191 4.27 -6.07 -15.07
C VAL A 191 4.82 -4.62 -15.14
N ARG A 192 3.94 -3.64 -15.37
CA ARG A 192 4.26 -2.20 -15.41
C ARG A 192 4.67 -1.61 -14.07
N GLU A 193 4.00 -1.98 -12.98
CA GLU A 193 4.37 -1.54 -11.63
C GLU A 193 5.74 -2.06 -11.22
N LEU A 194 6.06 -3.29 -11.63
CA LEU A 194 7.36 -3.91 -11.39
C LEU A 194 8.44 -3.43 -12.39
N TRP A 195 8.13 -2.51 -13.31
CA TRP A 195 9.03 -1.95 -14.35
C TRP A 195 9.58 -2.98 -15.35
N ILE A 196 9.00 -4.18 -15.43
CA ILE A 196 9.42 -5.24 -16.34
C ILE A 196 9.16 -4.85 -17.80
N ASP A 197 8.07 -4.12 -18.06
CA ASP A 197 7.76 -3.56 -19.38
C ASP A 197 8.86 -2.63 -19.89
N ARG A 198 9.29 -1.68 -19.06
CA ARG A 198 10.36 -0.73 -19.36
C ARG A 198 11.72 -1.41 -19.54
N ALA A 199 12.01 -2.42 -18.73
CA ALA A 199 13.22 -3.21 -18.88
C ALA A 199 13.24 -4.01 -20.20
N LEU A 200 12.10 -4.58 -20.61
CA LEU A 200 11.98 -5.27 -21.90
C LEU A 200 12.11 -4.29 -23.08
N ILE A 201 11.46 -3.11 -22.99
CA ILE A 201 11.57 -2.04 -24.00
C ILE A 201 13.03 -1.57 -24.13
N ALA A 202 13.71 -1.28 -23.01
CA ALA A 202 15.11 -0.89 -22.99
C ALA A 202 16.04 -1.99 -23.53
N ALA A 203 15.76 -3.27 -23.24
CA ALA A 203 16.52 -4.39 -23.79
C ALA A 203 16.34 -4.49 -25.32
N VAL A 204 15.12 -4.36 -25.84
CA VAL A 204 14.85 -4.36 -27.28
C VAL A 204 15.54 -3.17 -27.95
N MET A 205 15.42 -1.95 -27.42
CA MET A 205 16.14 -0.77 -27.93
C MET A 205 17.66 -0.97 -27.95
N THR A 206 18.23 -1.59 -26.89
CA THR A 206 19.67 -1.87 -26.80
C THR A 206 20.11 -2.91 -27.83
N MET A 207 19.40 -4.04 -27.93
CA MET A 207 19.70 -5.10 -28.90
C MET A 207 19.56 -4.61 -30.35
N THR A 208 18.53 -3.81 -30.65
CA THR A 208 18.35 -3.23 -31.99
C THR A 208 19.40 -2.16 -32.29
N THR A 209 19.82 -1.35 -31.32
CA THR A 209 20.95 -0.42 -31.50
C THR A 209 22.23 -1.17 -31.84
N LEU A 210 22.55 -2.23 -31.10
CA LEU A 210 23.73 -3.06 -31.34
C LEU A 210 23.66 -3.79 -32.69
N GLY A 211 22.50 -4.34 -33.05
CA GLY A 211 22.26 -4.97 -34.35
C GLY A 211 22.43 -3.98 -35.52
N LEU A 212 21.85 -2.78 -35.43
CA LEU A 212 22.07 -1.71 -36.40
C LEU A 212 23.55 -1.33 -36.49
N TRP A 213 24.25 -1.20 -35.36
CA TRP A 213 25.66 -0.83 -35.31
C TRP A 213 26.56 -1.87 -35.99
N LEU A 214 26.32 -3.16 -35.75
CA LEU A 214 27.06 -4.27 -36.37
C LEU A 214 26.66 -4.55 -37.83
N SER A 215 25.48 -4.12 -38.27
CA SER A 215 24.98 -4.34 -39.64
C SER A 215 25.62 -3.43 -40.69
N SER A 216 25.41 -3.76 -41.96
CA SER A 216 25.67 -2.90 -43.12
C SER A 216 24.66 -1.76 -43.33
N ALA A 217 23.76 -1.49 -42.37
CA ALA A 217 22.79 -0.41 -42.48
C ALA A 217 23.46 0.98 -42.62
N PRO A 218 22.85 1.94 -43.33
CA PRO A 218 23.41 3.29 -43.49
C PRO A 218 23.64 4.01 -42.15
N THR A 219 24.69 4.84 -42.08
CA THR A 219 25.04 5.61 -40.87
C THR A 219 23.88 6.45 -40.33
N TRP A 220 23.04 7.01 -41.22
CA TRP A 220 21.86 7.76 -40.79
C TRP A 220 20.88 6.90 -39.96
N ALA A 221 20.71 5.62 -40.29
CA ALA A 221 19.83 4.71 -39.55
C ALA A 221 20.42 4.34 -38.19
N LYS A 222 21.76 4.16 -38.13
CA LYS A 222 22.51 3.89 -36.89
C LYS A 222 22.40 5.05 -35.88
N VAL A 223 22.12 6.28 -36.33
CA VAL A 223 22.01 7.49 -35.50
C VAL A 223 20.54 7.88 -35.23
N LEU A 224 19.71 7.93 -36.28
CA LEU A 224 18.33 8.42 -36.20
C LEU A 224 17.40 7.47 -35.41
N VAL A 225 17.58 6.16 -35.55
CA VAL A 225 16.71 5.19 -34.86
C VAL A 225 16.92 5.25 -33.34
N PRO A 226 18.16 5.21 -32.80
CA PRO A 226 18.37 5.33 -31.35
C PRO A 226 18.09 6.72 -30.78
N LEU A 227 18.37 7.80 -31.51
CA LEU A 227 18.24 9.18 -30.99
C LEU A 227 16.87 9.82 -31.20
N SER A 228 16.03 9.31 -32.10
CA SER A 228 14.73 9.92 -32.42
C SER A 228 13.58 8.92 -32.43
N THR A 229 13.69 7.82 -33.18
CA THR A 229 12.60 6.82 -33.26
C THR A 229 12.34 6.16 -31.91
N PHE A 230 13.39 5.78 -31.17
CA PHE A 230 13.26 5.10 -29.89
C PHE A 230 12.68 5.99 -28.76
N PRO A 231 13.15 7.24 -28.54
CA PRO A 231 12.47 8.16 -27.62
C PRO A 231 11.00 8.40 -28.00
N LEU A 232 10.70 8.62 -29.29
CA LEU A 232 9.34 8.86 -29.77
C LEU A 232 8.41 7.67 -29.47
N LEU A 233 8.83 6.45 -29.80
CA LEU A 233 8.06 5.24 -29.50
C LEU A 233 7.90 5.00 -27.99
N TYR A 234 8.90 5.34 -27.17
CA TYR A 234 8.79 5.27 -25.72
C TYR A 234 7.79 6.29 -25.15
N PHE A 235 7.78 7.54 -25.63
CA PHE A 235 6.81 8.53 -25.20
C PHE A 235 5.38 8.20 -25.67
N ILE A 236 5.21 7.67 -26.89
CA ILE A 236 3.93 7.16 -27.36
C ILE A 236 3.46 5.98 -26.50
N TYR A 237 4.36 5.05 -26.15
CA TYR A 237 4.05 3.95 -25.23
C TYR A 237 3.58 4.47 -23.87
N GLU A 238 4.34 5.35 -23.22
CA GLU A 238 3.95 5.88 -21.91
C GLU A 238 2.62 6.65 -21.95
N ALA A 239 2.40 7.48 -22.97
CA ALA A 239 1.15 8.25 -23.12
C ALA A 239 -0.09 7.37 -23.37
N LEU A 240 0.04 6.28 -24.16
CA LEU A 240 -1.06 5.33 -24.40
C LEU A 240 -1.36 4.43 -23.20
N VAL A 241 -0.44 4.34 -22.24
CA VAL A 241 -0.46 3.39 -21.11
C VAL A 241 -0.59 4.11 -19.75
N GLU A 242 -0.52 5.44 -19.74
CA GLU A 242 -0.66 6.24 -18.52
C GLU A 242 -1.98 5.96 -17.79
N GLY A 243 -1.92 5.90 -16.46
CA GLY A 243 -3.04 5.47 -15.65
C GLY A 243 -2.75 5.55 -14.15
N GLU A 244 -3.75 5.16 -13.37
CA GLU A 244 -3.79 5.26 -11.90
C GLU A 244 -2.48 4.78 -11.22
N THR A 245 -1.74 5.73 -10.63
CA THR A 245 -0.50 5.49 -9.88
C THR A 245 -0.77 5.38 -8.37
N ILE A 246 0.26 5.01 -7.60
CA ILE A 246 0.23 5.05 -6.11
C ILE A 246 -0.22 6.40 -5.53
N PHE A 247 -0.07 7.52 -6.27
CA PHE A 247 -0.46 8.85 -5.80
C PHE A 247 -1.88 9.26 -6.20
N THR A 248 -2.47 8.64 -7.23
CA THR A 248 -3.82 8.95 -7.70
C THR A 248 -4.84 8.85 -6.56
N ILE A 249 -4.65 7.90 -5.64
CA ILE A 249 -5.49 7.70 -4.46
C ILE A 249 -5.65 8.97 -3.60
N GLU A 250 -4.61 9.78 -3.42
CA GLU A 250 -4.65 10.96 -2.54
C GLU A 250 -5.73 11.97 -2.98
N THR A 251 -5.99 12.04 -4.29
CA THR A 251 -7.05 12.89 -4.87
C THR A 251 -8.46 12.34 -4.61
N THR A 252 -8.60 11.02 -4.41
CA THR A 252 -9.89 10.33 -4.28
C THR A 252 -10.38 10.24 -2.84
N ILE A 253 -9.48 10.33 -1.85
CA ILE A 253 -9.78 10.20 -0.41
C ILE A 253 -10.97 11.08 0.04
N PRO A 254 -11.07 12.39 -0.32
CA PRO A 254 -12.21 13.22 0.07
C PRO A 254 -13.55 12.75 -0.53
N ARG A 255 -13.53 12.17 -1.73
CA ARG A 255 -14.72 11.61 -2.40
C ARG A 255 -15.15 10.29 -1.74
N LEU A 256 -14.19 9.44 -1.37
CA LEU A 256 -14.42 8.20 -0.64
C LEU A 256 -15.02 8.49 0.74
N ALA A 257 -14.38 9.35 1.54
CA ALA A 257 -14.84 9.72 2.87
C ALA A 257 -16.24 10.36 2.86
N ARG A 258 -16.53 11.27 1.90
CA ARG A 258 -17.88 11.83 1.69
C ARG A 258 -18.92 10.79 1.25
N THR A 259 -18.49 9.70 0.64
CA THR A 259 -19.40 8.59 0.29
C THR A 259 -19.64 7.67 1.48
N ILE A 260 -18.62 7.41 2.29
CA ILE A 260 -18.73 6.66 3.55
C ILE A 260 -19.72 7.35 4.51
N SER A 261 -19.57 8.66 4.77
CA SER A 261 -20.47 9.39 5.69
C SER A 261 -21.92 9.52 5.20
N ARG A 262 -22.17 9.31 3.89
CA ARG A 262 -23.53 9.22 3.31
C ARG A 262 -24.12 7.81 3.43
N VAL A 263 -23.30 6.77 3.47
CA VAL A 263 -23.74 5.37 3.56
C VAL A 263 -23.95 4.95 5.02
N LEU A 264 -23.07 5.40 5.93
CA LEU A 264 -23.23 5.34 7.37
C LEU A 264 -23.06 6.75 7.94
N PRO A 265 -24.14 7.39 8.46
CA PRO A 265 -24.07 8.71 9.06
C PRO A 265 -23.04 8.82 10.19
N ALA A 266 -21.92 9.45 9.88
CA ALA A 266 -20.80 9.70 10.78
C ALA A 266 -20.32 11.15 10.61
N ARG A 267 -20.10 11.84 11.73
CA ARG A 267 -19.63 13.23 11.77
C ARG A 267 -18.10 13.30 11.70
N VAL A 268 -17.40 12.23 12.05
CA VAL A 268 -15.99 12.03 11.73
C VAL A 268 -15.81 10.74 10.92
N VAL A 269 -15.11 10.82 9.79
CA VAL A 269 -14.62 9.65 9.05
C VAL A 269 -13.11 9.65 9.15
N THR A 270 -12.50 8.59 9.68
CA THR A 270 -11.05 8.47 9.79
C THR A 270 -10.54 7.18 9.17
N PHE A 271 -9.50 7.31 8.34
CA PHE A 271 -8.69 6.21 7.86
C PHE A 271 -7.33 6.72 7.38
N GLY A 272 -6.29 5.91 7.56
CA GLY A 272 -4.94 6.23 7.16
C GLY A 272 -4.52 5.55 5.85
N HIS A 273 -3.64 6.21 5.11
CA HIS A 273 -2.86 5.60 4.03
C HIS A 273 -1.62 6.43 3.71
N THR A 274 -1.79 7.76 3.70
CA THR A 274 -0.85 8.68 3.07
C THR A 274 0.31 9.09 3.98
N HIS A 275 0.25 8.67 5.25
CA HIS A 275 1.16 9.04 6.34
C HIS A 275 1.25 10.55 6.63
N LYS A 276 0.36 11.35 6.02
CA LYS A 276 0.28 12.82 6.14
C LYS A 276 -0.94 13.18 7.00
N PRO A 277 -0.77 13.63 8.25
CA PRO A 277 -1.91 14.00 9.10
C PRO A 277 -2.67 15.19 8.48
N ARG A 278 -3.98 15.02 8.26
CA ARG A 278 -4.82 16.00 7.53
C ARG A 278 -6.26 15.99 8.03
N GLN A 279 -6.88 17.16 8.12
CA GLN A 279 -8.33 17.31 8.30
C GLN A 279 -8.94 17.89 7.01
N ILE A 280 -10.08 17.37 6.55
CA ILE A 280 -10.75 17.79 5.32
C ILE A 280 -12.27 17.84 5.54
N PRO A 281 -12.92 19.03 5.50
CA PRO A 281 -14.37 19.14 5.61
C PRO A 281 -15.11 18.37 4.51
N LEU A 282 -16.08 17.53 4.90
CA LEU A 282 -16.93 16.76 3.98
C LEU A 282 -18.28 17.44 3.75
N SER A 283 -18.82 18.09 4.79
CA SER A 283 -20.03 18.90 4.83
C SER A 283 -19.97 19.85 6.05
N ARG A 284 -21.06 20.57 6.37
CA ARG A 284 -21.16 21.41 7.59
C ARG A 284 -20.90 20.62 8.88
N ASP A 285 -21.41 19.38 8.94
CA ASP A 285 -21.48 18.57 10.16
C ASP A 285 -20.62 17.30 10.10
N ALA A 286 -19.81 17.15 9.04
CA ALA A 286 -18.96 15.99 8.85
C ALA A 286 -17.57 16.34 8.31
N VAL A 287 -16.53 15.74 8.88
CA VAL A 287 -15.11 15.96 8.54
C VAL A 287 -14.36 14.63 8.35
N PHE A 288 -13.43 14.59 7.42
CA PHE A 288 -12.48 13.49 7.24
C PHE A 288 -11.17 13.81 7.97
N VAL A 289 -10.57 12.79 8.57
CA VAL A 289 -9.25 12.87 9.21
C VAL A 289 -8.35 11.73 8.75
N ASP A 290 -7.24 12.04 8.07
CA ASP A 290 -6.11 11.10 7.99
C ASP A 290 -5.28 11.33 9.27
N THR A 291 -5.12 10.30 10.09
CA THR A 291 -4.37 10.38 11.35
C THR A 291 -2.86 10.40 11.15
N GLY A 292 -2.33 10.30 9.93
CA GLY A 292 -0.90 10.35 9.67
C GLY A 292 -0.23 8.99 9.88
N THR A 293 0.75 8.90 10.79
CA THR A 293 1.53 7.67 10.97
C THR A 293 2.05 7.42 12.38
N TRP A 294 2.06 6.13 12.75
CA TRP A 294 2.70 5.60 13.96
C TRP A 294 4.09 5.00 13.70
N ALA A 295 4.53 4.94 12.44
CA ALA A 295 5.87 4.49 12.09
C ALA A 295 6.95 5.43 12.67
N PRO A 296 8.12 4.90 13.10
CA PRO A 296 9.23 5.71 13.60
C PRO A 296 9.92 6.47 12.46
N VAL A 297 9.38 7.63 12.08
CA VAL A 297 10.03 8.57 11.16
C VAL A 297 11.18 9.26 11.90
N THR A 298 12.39 9.26 11.33
CA THR A 298 13.58 9.92 11.91
C THR A 298 13.86 11.28 11.23
N ARG A 299 14.52 12.22 11.92
CA ARG A 299 14.91 13.51 11.30
C ARG A 299 15.95 13.24 10.18
N PRO A 300 15.82 13.80 8.97
CA PRO A 300 16.72 13.49 7.84
C PRO A 300 18.22 13.64 8.14
N ARG A 301 18.59 14.62 8.98
CA ARG A 301 19.97 14.93 9.42
C ARG A 301 20.32 14.42 10.83
N ARG A 302 19.42 13.75 11.56
CA ARG A 302 19.65 13.21 12.92
C ARG A 302 18.85 11.93 13.16
N ARG A 303 19.47 10.78 12.90
CA ARG A 303 18.83 9.45 12.95
C ARG A 303 18.59 8.93 14.35
N ASP A 304 19.37 9.41 15.30
CA ASP A 304 19.17 9.26 16.74
C ASP A 304 17.82 9.82 17.21
N ARG A 305 17.19 10.72 16.43
CA ARG A 305 15.95 11.42 16.83
C ARG A 305 14.80 11.15 15.88
N LEU A 306 13.66 10.82 16.47
CA LEU A 306 12.39 10.82 15.77
C LEU A 306 12.03 12.23 15.29
N ALA A 307 11.30 12.30 14.18
CA ALA A 307 10.75 13.53 13.65
C ALA A 307 9.63 14.05 14.57
N PRO A 308 9.62 15.37 14.90
CA PRO A 308 8.47 16.02 15.51
C PRO A 308 7.18 15.77 14.72
N GLY A 309 6.02 15.75 15.39
CA GLY A 309 4.74 15.54 14.71
C GLY A 309 4.54 14.14 14.13
N SER A 310 5.25 13.13 14.63
CA SER A 310 5.03 11.72 14.31
C SER A 310 4.45 10.96 15.51
N ARG A 311 3.87 9.77 15.29
CA ARG A 311 3.02 9.06 16.27
C ARG A 311 1.81 9.92 16.65
N THR A 312 1.05 10.25 15.61
CA THR A 312 -0.06 11.18 15.64
C THR A 312 -1.37 10.50 16.06
N TRP A 313 -2.14 11.21 16.89
CA TRP A 313 -3.39 10.74 17.47
C TRP A 313 -4.55 11.68 17.14
N LEU A 314 -5.76 11.14 17.23
CA LEU A 314 -7.02 11.85 16.99
C LEU A 314 -7.89 11.74 18.24
N GLU A 315 -8.29 12.89 18.77
CA GLU A 315 -9.35 13.04 19.77
C GLU A 315 -10.53 13.74 19.10
N VAL A 316 -11.74 13.29 19.42
CA VAL A 316 -12.99 13.93 18.98
C VAL A 316 -13.90 14.10 20.19
N ALA A 317 -14.33 15.33 20.44
CA ALA A 317 -15.42 15.60 21.37
C ALA A 317 -16.70 15.87 20.58
N PHE A 318 -17.75 15.11 20.89
CA PHE A 318 -19.10 15.30 20.36
C PHE A 318 -19.94 16.08 21.37
N GLN A 319 -20.70 17.05 20.87
CA GLN A 319 -21.71 17.80 21.62
C GLN A 319 -22.98 17.86 20.79
N GLU A 320 -24.13 17.88 21.46
CA GLU A 320 -25.43 17.97 20.80
C GLU A 320 -25.62 19.36 20.17
N GLY A 321 -26.23 19.41 18.98
CA GLY A 321 -26.40 20.65 18.20
C GLY A 321 -25.13 21.29 17.61
N LEU A 322 -23.94 20.98 18.13
CA LEU A 322 -22.67 21.61 17.74
C LEU A 322 -21.79 20.69 16.87
N PRO A 323 -21.01 21.22 15.90
CA PRO A 323 -20.05 20.45 15.11
C PRO A 323 -19.03 19.69 15.99
N PRO A 324 -18.52 18.52 15.53
CA PRO A 324 -17.53 17.76 16.30
C PRO A 324 -16.23 18.56 16.46
N ARG A 325 -15.73 18.69 17.70
CA ARG A 325 -14.42 19.29 17.96
C ARG A 325 -13.33 18.24 17.73
N VAL A 326 -12.45 18.48 16.77
CA VAL A 326 -11.44 17.52 16.29
C VAL A 326 -10.03 18.00 16.61
N THR A 327 -9.36 17.31 17.54
CA THR A 327 -7.95 17.55 17.87
C THR A 327 -7.07 16.51 17.17
N LEU A 328 -6.15 16.95 16.32
CA LEU A 328 -5.01 16.13 15.88
C LEU A 328 -3.80 16.47 16.74
N GLY A 329 -3.31 15.50 17.50
CA GLY A 329 -2.13 15.65 18.35
C GLY A 329 -1.00 14.70 17.95
N SER A 330 0.11 14.76 18.69
CA SER A 330 1.32 14.00 18.45
C SER A 330 1.90 13.50 19.78
N CYS A 331 2.29 12.23 19.86
CA CYS A 331 3.04 11.69 21.00
C CYS A 331 4.52 12.10 20.99
N MET A 332 5.04 12.58 19.85
CA MET A 332 6.34 13.25 19.79
C MET A 332 6.16 14.76 19.97
N PRO A 333 6.97 15.45 20.81
CA PRO A 333 6.90 16.90 20.95
C PRO A 333 7.03 17.63 19.61
N SER A 334 6.29 18.73 19.45
CA SER A 334 6.58 19.75 18.45
C SER A 334 8.00 20.28 18.71
N GLY A 335 8.88 20.16 17.72
CA GLY A 335 10.28 20.45 17.90
C GLY A 335 10.56 21.95 17.89
N GLY A 336 11.26 22.42 18.92
CA GLY A 336 12.33 23.39 18.72
C GLY A 336 13.51 22.78 17.96
#